data_AF-A0A0G1M184-F1
#
_entry.id   AF-A0A0G1M184-F1
#
_cell.length_a   1.000
_cell.length_b   1.000
_cell.length_c   1.000
_cell.angle_alpha   90.00
_cell.angle_beta   90.00
_cell.angle_gamma   90.00
#
_symmetry.space_group_name_H-M   'P 1'
#
loop_
_entity.id
_entity.type
_entity.pdbx_description
1 polymer ?
#
loop_
_entity_poly.entity_id
_entity_poly.type
_entity_poly.pdbx_seq_one_letter_code
_entity_poly.pdbx_strand_id
1 'polypeptide(L)'
;MRKILLVFLGVYWYLFPALASASGEFFVKQNVDYKFDSLGRSTVTLHISLTNKTANYYASRYELELVGENPQNVSGTLPVTTEPRSPDSTLVTVTIDKPAIGKDKVTEFWLKYQGRPAVRNGQVWEISLPKLANPAAVDEYTLNLIIPPAFGQPIYLSPPPASSEGNIYVFGKNELSQIGVAAAFGNFQTFSFKLKYKTAQPSQIALPSDTAYQRIFFDSISPPPDSVTADANGNWLASFQPGEIVVTGQAHVLTPSVSPGSWAQSWSSGLTPTPEVQVSYASYKEYPVRPAIFKWQPPLFILPFIPATFRLQITNPNSQAIYANPVTLPPYGSKILTARYTLTRPFDFSPKSITLINMTYNIPTTLFLPWQISLAVLISLTLITGSLYLQIKRFSRRLHHKH
;
A
#
# COMPACT_ATOMS: atom_id res chain seq x y z
N MET A 1 -65.77 31.12 -41.18
CA MET A 1 -64.43 31.39 -40.58
C MET A 1 -63.76 30.15 -39.97
N ARG A 2 -64.49 29.24 -39.30
CA ARG A 2 -63.92 28.03 -38.65
C ARG A 2 -63.22 27.01 -39.59
N LYS A 3 -63.56 26.96 -40.88
CA LYS A 3 -62.94 26.05 -41.87
C LYS A 3 -61.61 26.57 -42.45
N ILE A 4 -61.37 27.88 -42.45
CA ILE A 4 -60.11 28.50 -42.93
C ILE A 4 -59.01 28.35 -41.87
N LEU A 5 -59.38 28.37 -40.58
CA LEU A 5 -58.46 28.16 -39.46
C LEU A 5 -57.84 26.75 -39.46
N LEU A 6 -58.59 25.73 -39.89
CA LEU A 6 -58.10 24.35 -39.96
C LEU A 6 -57.11 24.12 -41.10
N VAL A 7 -57.25 24.85 -42.21
CA VAL A 7 -56.30 24.79 -43.33
C VAL A 7 -54.98 25.46 -42.95
N PHE A 8 -55.01 26.57 -42.21
CA PHE A 8 -53.80 27.22 -41.69
C PHE A 8 -53.08 26.38 -40.63
N LEU A 9 -53.79 25.61 -39.81
CA LEU A 9 -53.19 24.72 -38.82
C LEU A 9 -52.47 23.51 -39.46
N GLY A 10 -52.98 23.01 -40.59
CA GLY A 10 -52.36 21.89 -41.32
C GLY A 10 -51.08 22.27 -42.08
N VAL A 11 -50.99 23.50 -42.60
CA VAL A 11 -49.80 23.98 -43.31
C VAL A 11 -48.66 24.33 -42.34
N TYR A 12 -48.97 24.73 -41.11
CA TYR A 12 -47.97 25.02 -40.08
C TYR A 12 -47.15 23.78 -39.69
N TRP A 13 -47.71 22.56 -39.83
CA TRP A 13 -46.98 21.33 -39.52
C TRP A 13 -45.95 20.91 -40.58
N TYR A 14 -46.05 21.42 -41.82
CA TYR A 14 -45.11 21.11 -42.90
C TYR A 14 -43.95 22.11 -43.03
N LEU A 15 -43.96 23.21 -42.26
CA LEU A 15 -42.95 24.27 -42.34
C LEU A 15 -41.87 24.22 -41.26
N PHE A 16 -41.93 23.25 -40.35
CA PHE A 16 -40.84 23.01 -39.40
C PHE A 16 -40.03 21.79 -39.87
N PRO A 17 -38.85 21.96 -40.49
CA PRO A 17 -37.93 20.84 -40.63
C PRO A 17 -37.64 20.31 -39.24
N ALA A 18 -37.99 19.04 -38.99
CA ALA A 18 -37.54 18.36 -37.79
C ALA A 18 -36.00 18.42 -37.79
N LEU A 19 -35.41 18.91 -36.69
CA LEU A 19 -33.99 18.76 -36.42
C LEU A 19 -33.70 17.26 -36.39
N ALA A 20 -33.28 16.72 -37.54
CA ALA A 20 -32.93 15.32 -37.69
C ALA A 20 -31.58 15.10 -37.00
N SER A 21 -31.63 14.84 -35.70
CA SER A 21 -30.50 14.30 -34.97
C SER A 21 -30.25 12.88 -35.47
N ALA A 22 -29.19 12.68 -36.26
CA ALA A 22 -28.81 11.41 -36.88
C ALA A 22 -28.35 10.31 -35.89
N SER A 23 -28.70 10.43 -34.61
CA SER A 23 -28.32 9.53 -33.53
C SER A 23 -28.85 8.09 -33.69
N GLY A 24 -29.69 7.82 -34.69
CA GLY A 24 -30.27 6.49 -34.94
C GLY A 24 -29.71 5.73 -36.13
N GLU A 25 -29.07 6.41 -37.09
CA GLU A 25 -28.83 5.83 -38.43
C GLU A 25 -27.45 5.21 -38.62
N PHE A 26 -26.57 5.42 -37.64
CA PHE A 26 -25.22 4.87 -37.62
C PHE A 26 -24.98 4.16 -36.30
N PHE A 27 -24.20 3.08 -36.35
CA PHE A 27 -23.55 2.50 -35.19
C PHE A 27 -22.14 3.10 -35.11
N VAL A 28 -21.84 3.76 -34.00
CA VAL A 28 -20.60 4.49 -33.77
C VAL A 28 -19.75 3.75 -32.76
N LYS A 29 -18.57 3.30 -33.18
CA LYS A 29 -17.56 2.70 -32.32
C LYS A 29 -16.34 3.62 -32.24
N GLN A 30 -15.88 3.87 -31.02
CA GLN A 30 -14.69 4.67 -30.74
C GLN A 30 -13.72 3.89 -29.85
N ASN A 31 -12.46 3.82 -30.28
CA ASN A 31 -11.35 3.38 -29.45
C ASN A 31 -10.34 4.52 -29.33
N VAL A 32 -10.07 4.96 -28.12
CA VAL A 32 -9.29 6.18 -27.85
C VAL A 32 -8.03 5.83 -27.07
N ASP A 33 -6.88 6.05 -27.68
CA ASP A 33 -5.58 5.83 -27.06
C ASP A 33 -5.04 7.15 -26.50
N TYR A 34 -4.98 7.26 -25.18
CA TYR A 34 -4.31 8.33 -24.47
C TYR A 34 -2.91 7.87 -24.07
N LYS A 35 -1.91 8.27 -24.83
CA LYS A 35 -0.51 7.87 -24.58
C LYS A 35 0.31 9.02 -24.02
N PHE A 36 0.98 8.77 -22.91
CA PHE A 36 1.93 9.71 -22.32
C PHE A 36 3.37 9.29 -22.59
N ASP A 37 4.25 10.27 -22.79
CA ASP A 37 5.70 10.04 -22.84
C ASP A 37 6.37 10.30 -21.48
N SER A 38 7.67 9.99 -21.37
CA SER A 38 8.42 10.16 -20.12
C SER A 38 8.54 11.62 -19.63
N LEU A 39 8.19 12.59 -20.48
CA LEU A 39 8.16 14.01 -20.15
C LEU A 39 6.75 14.49 -19.79
N GLY A 40 5.75 13.62 -19.84
CA GLY A 40 4.35 13.93 -19.57
C GLY A 40 3.60 14.56 -20.73
N ARG A 41 4.15 14.57 -21.94
CA ARG A 41 3.41 15.02 -23.14
C ARG A 41 2.42 13.93 -23.54
N SER A 42 1.18 14.32 -23.83
CA SER A 42 0.15 13.40 -24.28
C SER A 42 0.03 13.39 -25.80
N THR A 43 -0.32 12.23 -26.33
CA THR A 43 -0.74 12.03 -27.71
C THR A 43 -2.01 11.22 -27.67
N VAL A 44 -3.09 11.79 -28.20
CA VAL A 44 -4.41 11.17 -28.25
C VAL A 44 -4.66 10.68 -29.67
N THR A 45 -5.03 9.41 -29.82
CA THR A 45 -5.42 8.83 -31.11
C THR A 45 -6.80 8.23 -31.01
N LEU A 46 -7.75 8.73 -31.79
CA LEU A 46 -9.12 8.26 -31.84
C LEU A 46 -9.28 7.42 -33.09
N HIS A 47 -9.57 6.14 -32.91
CA HIS A 47 -10.00 5.24 -33.97
C HIS A 47 -11.53 5.19 -33.99
N ILE A 48 -12.12 5.64 -35.10
CA ILE A 48 -13.57 5.79 -35.23
C ILE A 48 -14.04 4.87 -36.35
N SER A 49 -15.10 4.12 -36.06
CA SER A 49 -15.80 3.27 -37.02
C SER A 49 -17.28 3.65 -37.04
N LEU A 50 -17.76 4.04 -38.23
CA LEU A 50 -19.16 4.36 -38.50
C LEU A 50 -19.77 3.24 -39.35
N THR A 51 -20.70 2.47 -38.80
CA THR A 51 -21.44 1.44 -39.54
C THR A 51 -22.84 1.94 -39.89
N ASN A 52 -23.23 1.90 -41.15
CA ASN A 52 -24.57 2.31 -41.57
C ASN A 52 -25.63 1.32 -41.07
N LYS A 53 -26.60 1.78 -40.27
CA LYS A 53 -27.74 0.94 -39.84
C LYS A 53 -28.80 0.79 -40.94
N THR A 54 -28.79 1.67 -41.93
CA THR A 54 -29.74 1.70 -43.05
C THR A 54 -29.02 1.81 -44.41
N ALA A 55 -29.72 1.49 -45.50
CA ALA A 55 -29.16 1.61 -46.86
C ALA A 55 -29.35 3.00 -47.49
N ASN A 56 -30.19 3.85 -46.90
CA ASN A 56 -30.66 5.10 -47.52
C ASN A 56 -29.84 6.33 -47.10
N TYR A 57 -29.01 6.20 -46.07
CA TYR A 57 -28.22 7.28 -45.51
C TYR A 57 -26.73 6.92 -45.54
N TYR A 58 -25.90 7.93 -45.74
CA TYR A 58 -24.45 7.85 -45.62
C TYR A 58 -23.94 9.10 -44.91
N ALA A 59 -22.86 8.96 -44.13
CA ALA A 59 -22.27 10.08 -43.42
C ALA A 59 -21.34 10.87 -44.36
N SER A 60 -21.63 12.15 -44.59
CA SER A 60 -20.75 13.06 -45.34
C SER A 60 -19.78 13.83 -44.44
N ARG A 61 -20.06 13.90 -43.13
CA ARG A 61 -19.20 14.52 -42.13
C ARG A 61 -19.38 13.85 -40.78
N TYR A 62 -18.36 13.95 -39.94
CA TYR A 62 -18.39 13.55 -38.55
C TYR A 62 -17.95 14.72 -37.66
N GLU A 63 -18.77 15.07 -36.68
CA GLU A 63 -18.55 16.19 -35.77
C GLU A 63 -18.36 15.67 -34.35
N LEU A 64 -17.25 16.06 -33.71
CA LEU A 64 -16.89 15.69 -32.35
C LEU A 64 -16.57 16.94 -31.56
N GLU A 65 -17.28 17.16 -30.46
CA GLU A 65 -16.92 18.20 -29.50
C GLU A 65 -15.96 17.63 -28.44
N LEU A 66 -14.74 18.17 -28.41
CA LEU A 66 -13.75 17.87 -27.39
C LEU A 66 -13.94 18.85 -26.23
N VAL A 67 -14.64 18.43 -25.18
CA VAL A 67 -14.93 19.22 -23.99
C VAL A 67 -13.85 18.98 -22.94
N GLY A 68 -13.32 20.06 -22.36
CA GLY A 68 -12.22 20.00 -21.42
C GLY A 68 -10.87 19.75 -22.09
N GLU A 69 -10.72 19.94 -23.41
CA GLU A 69 -9.48 19.74 -24.16
C GLU A 69 -9.31 20.88 -25.17
N ASN A 70 -8.09 21.38 -25.30
CA ASN A 70 -7.71 22.37 -26.32
C ASN A 70 -6.66 21.73 -27.23
N PRO A 71 -7.10 20.90 -28.19
CA PRO A 71 -6.21 20.02 -28.93
C PRO A 71 -5.23 20.83 -29.78
N GLN A 72 -3.96 20.43 -29.76
CA GLN A 72 -2.92 20.99 -30.63
C GLN A 72 -2.55 19.97 -31.71
N ASN A 73 -2.11 20.45 -32.88
CA ASN A 73 -1.61 19.60 -33.97
C ASN A 73 -2.60 18.49 -34.40
N VAL A 74 -3.86 18.86 -34.60
CA VAL A 74 -4.92 17.94 -35.03
C VAL A 74 -4.66 17.46 -36.46
N SER A 75 -4.71 16.15 -36.66
CA SER A 75 -4.49 15.48 -37.95
C SER A 75 -5.32 14.20 -38.04
N GLY A 76 -5.55 13.67 -39.24
CA GLY A 76 -6.32 12.44 -39.43
C GLY A 76 -6.10 11.83 -40.81
N THR A 77 -6.73 10.67 -41.07
CA THR A 77 -6.73 10.03 -42.41
C THR A 77 -7.62 10.75 -43.41
N LEU A 78 -8.59 11.51 -42.91
CA LEU A 78 -9.53 12.31 -43.69
C LEU A 78 -9.28 13.79 -43.40
N PRO A 79 -9.74 14.71 -44.27
CA PRO A 79 -9.66 16.14 -44.01
C PRO A 79 -10.33 16.52 -42.69
N VAL A 80 -9.63 17.30 -41.87
CA VAL A 80 -10.10 17.73 -40.54
C VAL A 80 -10.03 19.25 -40.42
N THR A 81 -11.07 19.84 -39.85
CA THR A 81 -11.10 21.24 -39.42
C THR A 81 -11.46 21.34 -37.94
N THR A 82 -11.00 22.42 -37.29
CA THR A 82 -11.23 22.66 -35.87
C THR A 82 -11.79 24.06 -35.65
N GLU A 83 -12.83 24.18 -34.84
CA GLU A 83 -13.48 25.45 -34.48
C GLU A 83 -13.60 25.54 -32.94
N PRO A 84 -13.00 26.55 -32.28
CA PRO A 84 -13.21 26.76 -30.85
C PRO A 84 -14.68 27.10 -30.57
N ARG A 85 -15.34 26.36 -29.67
CA ARG A 85 -16.73 26.61 -29.25
C ARG A 85 -16.82 27.32 -27.90
N SER A 86 -15.86 27.08 -27.01
CA SER A 86 -15.73 27.75 -25.72
C SER A 86 -14.25 27.76 -25.28
N PRO A 87 -13.88 28.43 -24.17
CA PRO A 87 -12.49 28.43 -23.67
C PRO A 87 -11.91 27.04 -23.41
N ASP A 88 -12.75 26.06 -23.14
CA ASP A 88 -12.39 24.67 -22.85
C ASP A 88 -13.06 23.67 -23.82
N SER A 89 -13.64 24.11 -24.94
CA SER A 89 -14.22 23.19 -25.93
C SER A 89 -13.88 23.54 -27.37
N THR A 90 -13.52 22.51 -28.12
CA THR A 90 -13.20 22.60 -29.55
C THR A 90 -14.06 21.63 -30.33
N LEU A 91 -14.77 22.13 -31.33
CA LEU A 91 -15.47 21.31 -32.32
C LEU A 91 -14.47 20.85 -33.37
N VAL A 92 -14.39 19.53 -33.58
CA VAL A 92 -13.59 18.90 -34.63
C VAL A 92 -14.54 18.35 -35.68
N THR A 93 -14.35 18.76 -36.92
CA THR A 93 -15.16 18.32 -38.06
C THR A 93 -14.29 17.54 -39.02
N VAL A 94 -14.67 16.30 -39.29
CA VAL A 94 -14.03 15.41 -40.25
C VAL A 94 -14.91 15.30 -41.48
N THR A 95 -14.37 15.61 -42.66
CA THR A 95 -15.09 15.49 -43.93
C THR A 95 -14.91 14.10 -44.52
N ILE A 96 -16.01 13.43 -44.89
CA ILE A 96 -16.01 12.08 -45.43
C ILE A 96 -16.33 12.14 -46.93
N ASP A 97 -15.29 12.23 -47.76
CA ASP A 97 -15.46 12.39 -49.21
C ASP A 97 -15.91 11.10 -49.92
N LYS A 98 -15.55 9.93 -49.37
CA LYS A 98 -15.83 8.61 -49.94
C LYS A 98 -16.46 7.69 -48.89
N PRO A 99 -17.73 7.92 -48.50
CA PRO A 99 -18.39 7.09 -47.51
C PRO A 99 -18.66 5.69 -48.06
N ALA A 100 -18.59 4.68 -47.20
CA ALA A 100 -19.04 3.34 -47.56
C ALA A 100 -20.59 3.35 -47.63
N ILE A 101 -21.17 2.93 -48.75
CA ILE A 101 -22.62 3.04 -49.02
C ILE A 101 -23.30 1.69 -48.87
N GLY A 102 -24.46 1.68 -48.21
CA GLY A 102 -25.30 0.50 -48.01
C GLY A 102 -25.34 0.06 -46.56
N LYS A 103 -26.35 -0.74 -46.22
CA LYS A 103 -26.54 -1.27 -44.86
C LYS A 103 -25.33 -2.11 -44.44
N ASP A 104 -24.92 -1.98 -43.18
CA ASP A 104 -23.82 -2.70 -42.54
C ASP A 104 -22.43 -2.42 -43.16
N LYS A 105 -22.33 -1.40 -44.03
CA LYS A 105 -21.04 -0.91 -44.52
C LYS A 105 -20.39 -0.01 -43.48
N VAL A 106 -19.08 -0.14 -43.36
CA VAL A 106 -18.26 0.52 -42.34
C VAL A 106 -17.36 1.55 -43.00
N THR A 107 -17.34 2.76 -42.44
CA THR A 107 -16.34 3.80 -42.74
C THR A 107 -15.43 3.95 -41.53
N GLU A 108 -14.14 3.67 -41.71
CA GLU A 108 -13.13 3.77 -40.66
C GLU A 108 -12.19 4.94 -40.93
N PHE A 109 -11.84 5.67 -39.89
CA PHE A 109 -10.85 6.73 -39.94
C PHE A 109 -10.25 6.96 -38.56
N TRP A 110 -9.12 7.67 -38.52
CA TRP A 110 -8.54 8.09 -37.24
C TRP A 110 -8.26 9.59 -37.21
N LEU A 111 -8.28 10.11 -35.99
CA LEU A 111 -7.86 11.45 -35.63
C LEU A 111 -6.73 11.35 -34.61
N LYS A 112 -5.71 12.19 -34.72
CA LYS A 112 -4.61 12.30 -33.77
C LYS A 112 -4.38 13.75 -33.40
N TYR A 113 -4.19 14.01 -32.12
CA TYR A 113 -3.86 15.33 -31.61
C TYR A 113 -3.02 15.26 -30.33
N GLN A 114 -2.46 16.39 -29.94
CA GLN A 114 -1.84 16.58 -28.62
C GLN A 114 -2.89 17.13 -27.66
N GLY A 115 -3.17 16.37 -26.60
CA GLY A 115 -4.15 16.74 -25.58
C GLY A 115 -3.50 17.45 -24.40
N ARG A 116 -4.19 17.46 -23.26
CA ARG A 116 -3.61 17.97 -22.01
C ARG A 116 -2.38 17.15 -21.56
N PRO A 117 -1.28 17.79 -21.15
CA PRO A 117 -0.13 17.07 -20.61
C PRO A 117 -0.40 16.54 -19.20
N ALA A 118 0.36 15.54 -18.78
CA ALA A 118 0.44 15.13 -17.39
C ALA A 118 1.17 16.21 -16.58
N VAL A 119 0.70 16.46 -15.36
CA VAL A 119 1.29 17.44 -14.45
C VAL A 119 2.23 16.71 -13.50
N ARG A 120 3.49 17.15 -13.43
CA ARG A 120 4.45 16.61 -12.46
C ARG A 120 4.42 17.43 -11.18
N ASN A 121 4.07 16.80 -10.07
CA ASN A 121 4.19 17.38 -8.74
C ASN A 121 5.13 16.52 -7.88
N GLY A 122 6.36 17.01 -7.66
CA GLY A 122 7.41 16.24 -6.96
C GLY A 122 7.78 14.94 -7.68
N GLN A 123 7.51 13.81 -7.02
CA GLN A 123 7.74 12.45 -7.55
C GLN A 123 6.49 11.79 -8.13
N VAL A 124 5.37 12.53 -8.20
CA VAL A 124 4.08 12.03 -8.68
C VAL A 124 3.71 12.72 -9.98
N TRP A 125 3.14 11.95 -10.90
CA TRP A 125 2.52 12.41 -12.13
C TRP A 125 1.01 12.34 -11.99
N GLU A 126 0.34 13.46 -12.24
CA GLU A 126 -1.11 13.58 -12.22
C GLU A 126 -1.64 13.71 -13.64
N ILE A 127 -2.70 12.95 -13.93
CA ILE A 127 -3.38 12.90 -15.22
C ILE A 127 -4.85 13.18 -14.98
N SER A 128 -5.41 14.05 -15.81
CA SER A 128 -6.83 14.35 -15.86
C SER A 128 -7.30 14.25 -17.31
N LEU A 129 -8.20 13.32 -17.58
CA LEU A 129 -8.83 13.11 -18.89
C LEU A 129 -10.31 13.53 -18.81
N PRO A 130 -10.86 14.12 -19.88
CA PRO A 130 -12.26 14.51 -19.90
C PRO A 130 -13.19 13.30 -19.85
N LYS A 131 -14.44 13.54 -19.43
CA LYS A 131 -15.53 12.58 -19.57
C LYS A 131 -16.00 12.49 -21.03
N LEU A 132 -16.74 11.45 -21.37
CA LEU A 132 -17.39 11.35 -22.68
C LEU A 132 -18.50 12.42 -22.79
N ALA A 133 -18.34 13.37 -23.71
CA ALA A 133 -19.23 14.54 -23.81
C ALA A 133 -20.68 14.18 -24.18
N ASN A 134 -20.87 13.26 -25.14
CA ASN A 134 -22.18 12.79 -25.56
C ASN A 134 -22.24 11.26 -25.63
N PRO A 135 -22.46 10.57 -24.50
CA PRO A 135 -22.53 9.11 -24.46
C PRO A 135 -23.68 8.51 -25.28
N ALA A 136 -24.74 9.28 -25.56
CA ALA A 136 -25.87 8.80 -26.35
C ALA A 136 -25.54 8.67 -27.85
N ALA A 137 -24.57 9.45 -28.34
CA ALA A 137 -24.17 9.47 -29.75
C ALA A 137 -23.10 8.41 -30.10
N VAL A 138 -22.58 7.69 -29.11
CA VAL A 138 -21.52 6.67 -29.29
C VAL A 138 -22.04 5.33 -28.80
N ASP A 139 -22.23 4.33 -29.66
CA ASP A 139 -22.75 3.02 -29.25
C ASP A 139 -21.70 2.24 -28.43
N GLU A 140 -20.47 2.14 -28.93
CA GLU A 140 -19.33 1.48 -28.28
C GLU A 140 -18.17 2.46 -28.03
N TYR A 141 -17.66 2.49 -26.80
CA TYR A 141 -16.55 3.35 -26.42
C TYR A 141 -15.54 2.60 -25.55
N THR A 142 -14.26 2.73 -25.90
CA THR A 142 -13.13 2.24 -25.11
C THR A 142 -12.04 3.30 -25.06
N LEU A 143 -11.50 3.55 -23.87
CA LEU A 143 -10.35 4.42 -23.67
C LEU A 143 -9.20 3.61 -23.08
N ASN A 144 -8.03 3.68 -23.73
CA ASN A 144 -6.79 3.06 -23.28
C ASN A 144 -5.86 4.14 -22.75
N LEU A 145 -5.64 4.16 -21.44
CA LEU A 145 -4.63 5.01 -20.81
C LEU A 145 -3.29 4.28 -20.80
N ILE A 146 -2.33 4.77 -21.57
CA ILE A 146 -1.03 4.14 -21.79
C ILE A 146 0.06 4.98 -21.12
N ILE A 147 0.66 4.42 -20.07
CA ILE A 147 1.59 5.11 -19.19
C ILE A 147 3.03 4.62 -19.43
N PRO A 148 4.02 5.53 -19.53
CA PRO A 148 5.41 5.11 -19.65
C PRO A 148 5.89 4.52 -18.31
N PRO A 149 6.74 3.48 -18.32
CA PRO A 149 7.28 2.88 -17.08
C PRO A 149 7.93 3.89 -16.13
N ALA A 150 8.45 5.00 -16.66
CA ALA A 150 9.07 6.08 -15.89
C ALA A 150 8.12 6.78 -14.90
N PHE A 151 6.80 6.65 -15.06
CA PHE A 151 5.82 7.24 -14.15
C PHE A 151 5.69 6.46 -12.83
N GLY A 152 6.16 5.21 -12.79
CA GLY A 152 6.03 4.34 -11.61
C GLY A 152 4.67 3.64 -11.55
N GLN A 153 4.33 3.16 -10.35
CA GLN A 153 3.10 2.42 -10.10
C GLN A 153 1.89 3.36 -9.95
N PRO A 154 0.65 2.90 -10.21
CA PRO A 154 -0.54 3.70 -9.96
C PRO A 154 -0.71 3.91 -8.44
N ILE A 155 -0.79 5.17 -8.02
CA ILE A 155 -1.16 5.57 -6.66
C ILE A 155 -2.69 5.59 -6.55
N TYR A 156 -3.35 6.15 -7.56
CA TYR A 156 -4.80 6.27 -7.63
C TYR A 156 -5.28 6.32 -9.07
N LEU A 157 -6.43 5.71 -9.33
CA LEU A 157 -7.14 5.70 -10.61
C LEU A 157 -8.64 5.78 -10.32
N SER A 158 -9.30 6.81 -10.83
CA SER A 158 -10.75 6.97 -10.75
C SER A 158 -11.35 7.45 -12.05
N PRO A 159 -12.43 6.83 -12.55
CA PRO A 159 -13.05 5.60 -12.02
C PRO A 159 -12.05 4.42 -12.03
N PRO A 160 -12.34 3.29 -11.36
CA PRO A 160 -11.54 2.08 -11.53
C PRO A 160 -11.57 1.63 -13.00
N PRO A 161 -10.44 1.18 -13.57
CA PRO A 161 -10.42 0.65 -14.93
C PRO A 161 -11.17 -0.69 -15.01
N ALA A 162 -11.79 -0.95 -16.15
CA ALA A 162 -12.46 -2.22 -16.43
C ALA A 162 -11.45 -3.37 -16.54
N SER A 163 -10.23 -3.09 -17.03
CA SER A 163 -9.11 -4.01 -17.00
C SER A 163 -7.77 -3.27 -16.97
N SER A 164 -6.73 -3.94 -16.48
CA SER A 164 -5.36 -3.42 -16.49
C SER A 164 -4.38 -4.51 -16.91
N GLU A 165 -3.50 -4.16 -17.84
CA GLU A 165 -2.44 -5.05 -18.33
C GLU A 165 -1.13 -4.27 -18.42
N GLY A 166 -0.19 -4.54 -17.51
CA GLY A 166 1.05 -3.79 -17.39
C GLY A 166 0.79 -2.30 -17.13
N ASN A 167 1.15 -1.45 -18.10
CA ASN A 167 0.99 0.00 -18.01
C ASN A 167 -0.19 0.54 -18.83
N ILE A 168 -1.11 -0.34 -19.22
CA ILE A 168 -2.31 -0.01 -19.98
C ILE A 168 -3.52 -0.19 -19.05
N TYR A 169 -4.31 0.87 -18.92
CA TYR A 169 -5.54 0.88 -18.13
C TYR A 169 -6.72 1.16 -19.07
N VAL A 170 -7.68 0.23 -19.10
CA VAL A 170 -8.79 0.26 -20.05
C VAL A 170 -10.07 0.71 -19.34
N PHE A 171 -10.75 1.69 -19.92
CA PHE A 171 -12.01 2.23 -19.43
C PHE A 171 -13.10 2.07 -20.49
N GLY A 172 -14.29 1.68 -20.06
CA GLY A 172 -15.45 1.54 -20.93
C GLY A 172 -16.33 2.79 -20.95
N LYS A 173 -17.37 2.70 -21.77
CA LYS A 173 -18.41 3.73 -21.89
C LYS A 173 -19.12 4.03 -20.57
N ASN A 174 -19.42 3.00 -19.79
CA ASN A 174 -20.25 3.13 -18.58
C ASN A 174 -19.53 3.97 -17.53
N GLU A 175 -18.23 3.71 -17.33
CA GLU A 175 -17.38 4.40 -16.37
C GLU A 175 -17.20 5.89 -16.74
N LEU A 176 -17.10 6.20 -18.04
CA LEU A 176 -16.75 7.54 -18.54
C LEU A 176 -17.95 8.39 -18.95
N SER A 177 -19.16 7.86 -18.81
CA SER A 177 -20.41 8.57 -19.12
C SER A 177 -20.74 9.68 -18.13
N GLN A 178 -20.30 9.55 -16.87
CA GLN A 178 -20.62 10.49 -15.79
C GLN A 178 -19.42 11.33 -15.34
N ILE A 179 -18.23 10.73 -15.29
CA ILE A 179 -17.00 11.35 -14.78
C ILE A 179 -15.83 11.13 -15.74
N GLY A 180 -14.84 12.02 -15.69
CA GLY A 180 -13.58 11.85 -16.42
C GLY A 180 -12.60 10.95 -15.65
N VAL A 181 -11.44 10.67 -16.25
CA VAL A 181 -10.38 9.92 -15.57
C VAL A 181 -9.50 10.87 -14.79
N ALA A 182 -9.38 10.65 -13.49
CA ALA A 182 -8.34 11.23 -12.64
C ALA A 182 -7.38 10.11 -12.22
N ALA A 183 -6.10 10.27 -12.51
CA ALA A 183 -5.09 9.27 -12.21
C ALA A 183 -3.82 9.90 -11.66
N ALA A 184 -3.17 9.20 -10.73
CA ALA A 184 -1.88 9.57 -10.16
C ALA A 184 -0.93 8.38 -10.21
N PHE A 185 0.29 8.63 -10.68
CA PHE A 185 1.34 7.62 -10.82
C PHE A 185 2.61 8.09 -10.12
N GLY A 186 3.25 7.21 -9.37
CA GLY A 186 4.45 7.51 -8.62
C GLY A 186 4.62 6.57 -7.46
N ASN A 187 5.66 6.77 -6.66
CA ASN A 187 5.92 5.90 -5.51
C ASN A 187 5.29 6.45 -4.22
N PHE A 188 5.53 7.73 -3.89
CA PHE A 188 4.99 8.43 -2.70
C PHE A 188 5.51 9.88 -2.69
N GLN A 189 4.83 10.80 -2.01
CA GLN A 189 5.37 12.12 -1.68
C GLN A 189 6.14 12.04 -0.35
N THR A 190 7.37 12.55 -0.33
CA THR A 190 8.21 12.58 0.87
C THR A 190 8.12 13.93 1.57
N PHE A 191 7.82 13.90 2.86
CA PHE A 191 7.88 15.04 3.76
C PHE A 191 8.87 14.77 4.88
N SER A 192 9.70 15.75 5.24
CA SER A 192 10.42 15.72 6.51
C SER A 192 9.58 16.40 7.57
N PHE A 193 9.52 15.81 8.76
CA PHE A 193 8.86 16.40 9.91
C PHE A 193 9.81 16.55 11.09
N LYS A 194 9.57 17.60 11.89
CA LYS A 194 10.19 17.83 13.19
C LYS A 194 9.11 18.23 14.19
N LEU A 195 9.05 17.47 15.28
CA LEU A 195 8.07 17.63 16.35
C LEU A 195 8.84 18.01 17.60
N LYS A 196 8.46 19.11 18.23
CA LYS A 196 8.98 19.48 19.54
C LYS A 196 7.87 19.45 20.57
N TYR A 197 8.09 18.69 21.62
CA TYR A 197 7.21 18.62 22.78
C TYR A 197 7.96 19.18 23.98
N LYS A 198 7.23 19.89 24.83
CA LYS A 198 7.73 20.34 26.13
C LYS A 198 6.79 19.81 27.19
N THR A 199 7.31 18.94 28.06
CA THR A 199 6.53 18.36 29.14
C THR A 199 7.12 18.71 30.50
N ALA A 200 6.25 19.09 31.44
CA ALA A 200 6.62 19.43 32.81
C ALA A 200 6.53 18.24 33.78
N GLN A 201 5.88 17.14 33.37
CA GLN A 201 5.65 15.94 34.18
C GLN A 201 5.90 14.69 33.32
N PRO A 202 6.14 13.50 33.93
CA PRO A 202 6.18 12.26 33.17
C PRO A 202 4.91 12.13 32.33
N SER A 203 5.06 11.92 31.03
CA SER A 203 3.93 11.99 30.10
C SER A 203 4.09 10.98 28.98
N GLN A 204 2.94 10.52 28.47
CA GLN A 204 2.87 9.75 27.25
C GLN A 204 2.58 10.70 26.09
N ILE A 205 3.37 10.55 25.03
CA ILE A 205 3.28 11.35 23.81
C ILE A 205 2.92 10.42 22.67
N ALA A 206 1.89 10.77 21.92
CA ALA A 206 1.56 10.08 20.69
C ALA A 206 2.60 10.37 19.60
N LEU A 207 3.19 9.31 19.04
CA LEU A 207 4.08 9.35 17.90
C LEU A 207 3.28 9.11 16.60
N PRO A 208 3.73 9.68 15.47
CA PRO A 208 3.13 9.40 14.17
C PRO A 208 3.15 7.90 13.86
N SER A 209 2.00 7.35 13.48
CA SER A 209 1.82 5.94 13.08
C SER A 209 1.70 5.80 11.56
N ASP A 210 1.92 4.59 11.08
CA ASP A 210 1.63 4.21 9.70
C ASP A 210 0.12 4.13 9.48
N THR A 211 -0.34 4.45 8.27
CA THR A 211 -1.74 4.30 7.85
C THR A 211 -1.81 3.59 6.50
N ALA A 212 -3.02 3.34 6.00
CA ALA A 212 -3.22 2.80 4.65
C ALA A 212 -2.59 3.67 3.54
N TYR A 213 -2.42 4.96 3.79
CA TYR A 213 -1.94 5.95 2.82
C TYR A 213 -0.66 6.66 3.26
N GLN A 214 0.00 6.20 4.31
CA GLN A 214 1.17 6.86 4.88
C GLN A 214 2.11 5.87 5.54
N ARG A 215 3.42 6.04 5.33
CA ARG A 215 4.47 5.36 6.09
C ARG A 215 5.38 6.35 6.78
N ILE A 216 5.74 6.06 8.02
CA ILE A 216 6.54 6.92 8.90
C ILE A 216 7.89 6.27 9.18
N PHE A 217 8.94 7.08 9.08
CA PHE A 217 10.31 6.69 9.33
C PHE A 217 10.94 7.67 10.32
N PHE A 218 11.38 7.19 11.49
CA PHE A 218 11.99 8.05 12.51
C PHE A 218 13.50 8.16 12.34
N ASP A 219 13.99 9.36 12.08
CA ASP A 219 15.43 9.65 12.09
C ASP A 219 15.98 9.62 13.51
N SER A 220 15.32 10.31 14.43
CA SER A 220 15.72 10.37 15.84
C SER A 220 14.56 10.72 16.76
N ILE A 221 14.64 10.20 17.99
CA ILE A 221 13.79 10.56 19.11
C ILE A 221 14.74 10.91 20.26
N SER A 222 14.77 12.18 20.68
CA SER A 222 15.70 12.68 21.69
C SER A 222 14.97 13.45 22.78
N PRO A 223 15.12 13.07 24.08
CA PRO A 223 15.83 11.89 24.57
C PRO A 223 15.16 10.58 24.10
N PRO A 224 15.82 9.41 24.23
CA PRO A 224 15.17 8.12 23.94
C PRO A 224 13.96 7.87 24.85
N PRO A 225 12.88 7.25 24.35
CA PRO A 225 11.70 6.96 25.16
C PRO A 225 11.97 5.86 26.20
N ASP A 226 11.35 5.97 27.37
CA ASP A 226 11.41 4.94 28.42
C ASP A 226 10.70 3.65 27.97
N SER A 227 9.58 3.80 27.26
CA SER A 227 8.85 2.71 26.62
C SER A 227 8.00 3.23 25.48
N VAL A 228 7.69 2.36 24.52
CA VAL A 228 6.73 2.67 23.44
C VAL A 228 5.71 1.53 23.37
N THR A 229 4.42 1.87 23.38
CA THR A 229 3.29 0.93 23.36
C THR A 229 2.29 1.31 22.27
N ALA A 230 1.53 0.35 21.75
CA ALA A 230 0.40 0.67 20.88
C ALA A 230 -0.87 0.91 21.73
N ASP A 231 -1.67 1.91 21.38
CA ASP A 231 -3.02 2.08 21.93
C ASP A 231 -4.05 1.16 21.24
N ALA A 232 -5.30 1.18 21.70
CA ALA A 232 -6.39 0.38 21.13
C ALA A 232 -6.72 0.73 19.66
N ASN A 233 -6.27 1.90 19.20
CA ASN A 233 -6.51 2.45 17.88
C ASN A 233 -5.30 2.23 16.94
N GLY A 234 -4.23 1.61 17.43
CA GLY A 234 -3.01 1.33 16.66
C GLY A 234 -2.02 2.50 16.59
N ASN A 235 -2.20 3.56 17.38
CA ASN A 235 -1.22 4.64 17.50
C ASN A 235 -0.11 4.26 18.47
N TRP A 236 1.07 4.83 18.26
CA TRP A 236 2.23 4.60 19.12
C TRP A 236 2.27 5.64 20.25
N LEU A 237 2.26 5.20 21.49
CA LEU A 237 2.42 6.02 22.69
C LEU A 237 3.81 5.81 23.28
N ALA A 238 4.62 6.86 23.28
CA ALA A 238 5.96 6.86 23.86
C ALA A 238 5.96 7.56 25.22
N SER A 239 6.55 6.91 26.23
CA SER A 239 6.64 7.44 27.59
C SER A 239 7.98 8.16 27.80
N PHE A 240 7.93 9.33 28.42
CA PHE A 240 9.12 10.14 28.71
C PHE A 240 9.09 10.74 30.11
N GLN A 241 10.28 11.01 30.64
CA GLN A 241 10.49 11.90 31.78
C GLN A 241 10.28 13.39 31.39
N PRO A 242 10.08 14.29 32.39
CA PRO A 242 9.96 15.73 32.15
C PRO A 242 11.13 16.29 31.33
N GLY A 243 10.84 17.13 30.34
CA GLY A 243 11.88 17.73 29.49
C GLY A 243 11.40 18.19 28.11
N GLU A 244 12.38 18.59 27.30
CA GLU A 244 12.19 18.88 25.87
C GLU A 244 12.44 17.60 25.08
N ILE A 245 11.48 17.26 24.21
CA ILE A 245 11.50 16.04 23.40
C ILE A 245 11.41 16.45 21.94
N VAL A 246 12.38 16.01 21.15
CA VAL A 246 12.48 16.31 19.73
C VAL A 246 12.40 15.00 18.95
N VAL A 247 11.45 14.94 18.03
CA VAL A 247 11.22 13.81 17.14
C VAL A 247 11.43 14.29 15.71
N THR A 248 12.30 13.62 14.96
CA THR A 248 12.54 13.91 13.54
C THR A 248 12.35 12.67 12.71
N GLY A 249 11.91 12.85 11.46
CA GLY A 249 11.73 11.75 10.54
C GLY A 249 11.19 12.14 9.17
N GLN A 250 10.88 11.12 8.37
CA GLN A 250 10.21 11.27 7.09
C GLN A 250 8.85 10.57 7.08
N ALA A 251 7.88 11.21 6.42
CA ALA A 251 6.60 10.64 6.08
C ALA A 251 6.53 10.44 4.57
N HIS A 252 6.22 9.23 4.15
CA HIS A 252 5.93 8.89 2.76
C HIS A 252 4.42 8.78 2.62
N VAL A 253 3.81 9.74 1.95
CA VAL A 253 2.36 9.87 1.84
C VAL A 253 1.92 9.49 0.42
N LEU A 254 0.95 8.60 0.33
CA LEU A 254 0.39 8.01 -0.88
C LEU A 254 -0.87 8.77 -1.34
N THR A 255 -0.87 10.10 -1.26
CA THR A 255 -2.02 10.93 -1.64
C THR A 255 -1.64 12.00 -2.66
N PRO A 256 -2.55 12.35 -3.59
CA PRO A 256 -2.32 13.42 -4.54
C PRO A 256 -2.19 14.76 -3.81
N SER A 257 -1.13 15.49 -4.14
CA SER A 257 -0.92 16.92 -3.86
C SER A 257 -1.41 17.44 -2.49
N VAL A 258 -0.81 16.96 -1.39
CA VAL A 258 -1.02 17.55 -0.06
C VAL A 258 0.08 18.56 0.24
N SER A 259 -0.30 19.80 0.55
CA SER A 259 0.68 20.80 1.00
C SER A 259 1.23 20.42 2.38
N PRO A 260 2.51 20.72 2.71
CA PRO A 260 3.11 20.40 4.01
C PRO A 260 2.28 20.90 5.19
N GLY A 261 1.68 22.09 5.08
CA GLY A 261 0.83 22.68 6.12
C GLY A 261 -0.48 21.94 6.34
N SER A 262 -1.16 21.54 5.26
CA SER A 262 -2.40 20.75 5.33
C SER A 262 -2.15 19.37 5.95
N TRP A 263 -1.04 18.72 5.59
CA TRP A 263 -0.65 17.44 6.18
C TRP A 263 -0.34 17.58 7.68
N ALA A 264 0.46 18.59 8.06
CA ALA A 264 0.78 18.89 9.45
C ALA A 264 -0.47 19.12 10.32
N GLN A 265 -1.46 19.84 9.80
CA GLN A 265 -2.72 20.10 10.51
C GLN A 265 -3.56 18.83 10.69
N SER A 266 -3.73 18.03 9.64
CA SER A 266 -4.50 16.76 9.70
C SER A 266 -3.93 15.74 10.69
N TRP A 267 -2.62 15.82 10.92
CA TRP A 267 -1.88 14.88 11.75
C TRP A 267 -1.71 15.37 13.20
N SER A 268 -1.55 16.68 13.42
CA SER A 268 -1.41 17.27 14.76
C SER A 268 -2.72 17.30 15.55
N SER A 269 -3.88 17.28 14.88
CA SER A 269 -5.20 17.25 15.50
C SER A 269 -5.45 15.91 16.20
N GLY A 270 -5.11 15.83 17.48
CA GLY A 270 -5.33 14.64 18.32
C GLY A 270 -4.09 14.16 19.08
N LEU A 271 -2.91 14.74 18.82
CA LEU A 271 -1.72 14.47 19.60
C LEU A 271 -1.76 15.25 20.91
N THR A 272 -1.63 14.53 22.02
CA THR A 272 -1.53 15.12 23.36
C THR A 272 -0.20 14.72 23.99
N PRO A 273 0.56 15.67 24.56
CA PRO A 273 0.47 17.14 24.40
C PRO A 273 0.68 17.59 22.95
N THR A 274 0.11 18.76 22.58
CA THR A 274 0.24 19.32 21.22
C THR A 274 1.69 19.75 20.93
N PRO A 275 2.35 19.20 19.91
CA PRO A 275 3.71 19.59 19.54
C PRO A 275 3.77 20.91 18.77
N GLU A 276 4.93 21.57 18.81
CA GLU A 276 5.34 22.47 17.72
C GLU A 276 5.70 21.60 16.50
N VAL A 277 4.99 21.78 15.39
CA VAL A 277 5.11 20.95 14.19
C VAL A 277 5.76 21.75 13.06
N GLN A 278 6.86 21.22 12.53
CA GLN A 278 7.52 21.75 11.34
C GLN A 278 7.53 20.66 10.27
N VAL A 279 6.99 20.96 9.09
CA VAL A 279 6.92 20.03 7.95
C VAL A 279 7.37 20.74 6.69
N SER A 280 8.21 20.07 5.90
CA SER A 280 8.66 20.55 4.61
C SER A 280 8.77 19.39 3.61
N TYR A 281 8.74 19.71 2.32
CA TYR A 281 9.14 18.76 1.30
C TYR A 281 10.58 18.33 1.53
N ALA A 282 10.85 17.04 1.34
CA ALA A 282 12.19 16.49 1.48
C ALA A 282 12.49 15.52 0.33
N SER A 283 13.79 15.35 0.05
CA SER A 283 14.24 14.25 -0.80
C SER A 283 14.12 12.93 -0.04
N TYR A 284 13.82 11.85 -0.77
CA TYR A 284 13.79 10.50 -0.22
C TYR A 284 15.13 10.16 0.45
N LYS A 285 15.04 9.54 1.63
CA LYS A 285 16.17 8.98 2.36
C LYS A 285 15.95 7.49 2.57
N GLU A 286 16.99 6.69 2.34
CA GLU A 286 16.94 5.25 2.64
C GLU A 286 17.06 5.00 4.16
N TYR A 287 16.22 4.10 4.66
CA TYR A 287 16.25 3.64 6.06
C TYR A 287 16.58 2.14 6.06
N PRO A 288 17.83 1.75 6.34
CA PRO A 288 18.22 0.34 6.31
C PRO A 288 17.52 -0.44 7.41
N VAL A 289 16.91 -1.57 7.05
CA VAL A 289 16.26 -2.47 8.00
C VAL A 289 17.31 -3.39 8.62
N ARG A 290 17.41 -3.36 9.94
CA ARG A 290 18.23 -4.24 10.78
C ARG A 290 17.36 -5.35 11.38
N PRO A 291 17.89 -6.57 11.59
CA PRO A 291 17.15 -7.63 12.24
C PRO A 291 16.82 -7.25 13.70
N ALA A 292 15.69 -7.74 14.21
CA ALA A 292 15.33 -7.59 15.62
C ALA A 292 16.37 -8.29 16.51
N ILE A 293 16.63 -7.71 17.68
CA ILE A 293 17.58 -8.24 18.66
C ILE A 293 16.81 -9.08 19.67
N PHE A 294 17.24 -10.32 19.87
CA PHE A 294 16.65 -11.25 20.81
C PHE A 294 17.58 -11.45 22.00
N LYS A 295 17.08 -11.22 23.22
CA LYS A 295 17.75 -11.57 24.47
C LYS A 295 16.94 -12.63 25.18
N TRP A 296 17.52 -13.81 25.32
CA TRP A 296 16.93 -14.93 26.02
C TRP A 296 17.44 -14.99 27.46
N GLN A 297 16.52 -15.09 28.40
CA GLN A 297 16.82 -15.42 29.80
C GLN A 297 16.41 -16.87 30.04
N PRO A 298 17.37 -17.79 30.24
CA PRO A 298 17.06 -19.18 30.50
C PRO A 298 16.20 -19.31 31.77
N PRO A 299 15.27 -20.27 31.77
CA PRO A 299 14.58 -20.67 32.99
C PRO A 299 15.57 -21.26 33.99
N LEU A 300 15.49 -20.86 35.26
CA LEU A 300 16.14 -21.58 36.35
C LEU A 300 15.35 -22.86 36.64
N PHE A 301 15.90 -24.01 36.27
CA PHE A 301 15.35 -25.30 36.67
C PHE A 301 15.96 -25.73 38.01
N ILE A 302 15.11 -25.81 39.05
CA ILE A 302 15.51 -26.39 40.34
C ILE A 302 14.97 -27.83 40.46
N LEU A 303 13.76 -28.10 39.97
CA LEU A 303 13.12 -29.42 39.97
C LEU A 303 12.26 -29.62 38.71
N PRO A 304 12.15 -30.86 38.18
CA PRO A 304 11.47 -31.15 36.90
C PRO A 304 9.95 -30.99 36.92
N PHE A 305 9.35 -30.86 38.11
CA PHE A 305 7.89 -30.76 38.29
C PHE A 305 7.42 -29.33 38.62
N ILE A 306 8.34 -28.38 38.75
CA ILE A 306 8.00 -26.97 39.01
C ILE A 306 7.85 -26.26 37.66
N PRO A 307 6.72 -25.57 37.40
CA PRO A 307 6.57 -24.75 36.22
C PRO A 307 7.72 -23.76 36.11
N ALA A 308 8.45 -23.83 35.00
CA ALA A 308 9.54 -22.93 34.73
C ALA A 308 9.04 -21.78 33.86
N THR A 309 9.49 -20.57 34.18
CA THR A 309 9.25 -19.37 33.37
C THR A 309 10.51 -19.04 32.60
N PHE A 310 10.40 -18.85 31.29
CA PHE A 310 11.46 -18.21 30.52
C PHE A 310 10.99 -16.84 30.04
N ARG A 311 11.94 -15.93 29.87
CA ARG A 311 11.69 -14.58 29.34
C ARG A 311 12.47 -14.39 28.05
N LEU A 312 11.78 -13.97 27.01
CA LEU A 312 12.37 -13.57 25.73
C LEU A 312 12.13 -12.08 25.53
N GLN A 313 13.19 -11.28 25.58
CA GLN A 313 13.12 -9.87 25.24
C GLN A 313 13.43 -9.71 23.75
N ILE A 314 12.49 -9.13 23.02
CA ILE A 314 12.62 -8.79 21.60
C ILE A 314 12.75 -7.27 21.51
N THR A 315 13.78 -6.77 20.86
CA THR A 315 14.05 -5.33 20.68
C THR A 315 14.08 -5.02 19.19
N ASN A 316 13.34 -3.99 18.78
CA ASN A 316 13.35 -3.46 17.42
C ASN A 316 14.40 -2.33 17.34
N PRO A 317 15.56 -2.52 16.70
CA PRO A 317 16.55 -1.46 16.55
C PRO A 317 16.23 -0.48 15.42
N ASN A 318 15.12 -0.66 14.71
CA ASN A 318 14.80 0.09 13.49
C ASN A 318 14.01 1.37 13.77
N SER A 319 14.15 2.30 12.82
CA SER A 319 13.35 3.52 12.69
C SER A 319 11.90 3.29 12.26
N GLN A 320 11.54 2.04 11.95
CA GLN A 320 10.21 1.62 11.51
C GLN A 320 9.63 0.63 12.51
N ALA A 321 8.30 0.60 12.61
CA ALA A 321 7.61 -0.43 13.37
C ALA A 321 7.71 -1.80 12.66
N ILE A 322 7.72 -2.87 13.45
CA ILE A 322 7.62 -4.24 12.96
C ILE A 322 6.18 -4.70 13.18
N TYR A 323 5.43 -4.89 12.10
CA TYR A 323 4.08 -5.43 12.13
C TYR A 323 4.12 -6.92 11.80
N ALA A 324 4.29 -7.78 12.81
CA ALA A 324 4.32 -9.23 12.62
C ALA A 324 3.39 -9.92 13.62
N ASN A 325 2.68 -10.96 13.18
CA ASN A 325 1.99 -11.86 14.09
C ASN A 325 3.03 -12.90 14.60
N PRO A 326 3.29 -13.06 15.91
CA PRO A 326 2.47 -12.67 17.07
C PRO A 326 2.92 -11.40 17.82
N VAL A 327 3.89 -10.64 17.30
CA VAL A 327 4.46 -9.48 17.99
C VAL A 327 4.58 -8.26 17.08
N THR A 328 3.69 -7.30 17.30
CA THR A 328 3.83 -5.93 16.80
C THR A 328 4.79 -5.15 17.72
N LEU A 329 5.88 -4.59 17.17
CA LEU A 329 6.86 -3.78 17.90
C LEU A 329 6.93 -2.36 17.34
N PRO A 330 6.86 -1.32 18.20
CA PRO A 330 7.08 0.05 17.77
C PRO A 330 8.53 0.29 17.31
N PRO A 331 8.79 1.41 16.60
CA PRO A 331 10.15 1.86 16.30
C PRO A 331 10.96 2.02 17.59
N TYR A 332 12.19 1.51 17.61
CA TYR A 332 13.07 1.50 18.79
C TYR A 332 12.47 0.83 20.05
N GLY A 333 11.35 0.12 19.92
CA GLY A 333 10.63 -0.50 21.02
C GLY A 333 11.22 -1.84 21.46
N SER A 334 10.87 -2.27 22.68
CA SER A 334 11.14 -3.64 23.13
C SER A 334 9.94 -4.26 23.82
N LYS A 335 9.79 -5.58 23.70
CA LYS A 335 8.74 -6.35 24.37
C LYS A 335 9.31 -7.61 24.99
N ILE A 336 8.85 -7.92 26.19
CA ILE A 336 9.23 -9.14 26.92
C ILE A 336 8.08 -10.13 26.80
N LEU A 337 8.34 -11.27 26.16
CA LEU A 337 7.44 -12.42 26.16
C LEU A 337 7.81 -13.32 27.34
N THR A 338 6.83 -13.64 28.16
CA THR A 338 6.98 -14.62 29.25
C THR A 338 6.14 -15.83 28.92
N ALA A 339 6.75 -17.00 28.88
CA ALA A 339 6.04 -18.26 28.70
C ALA A 339 6.30 -19.17 29.89
N ARG A 340 5.22 -19.82 30.33
CA ARG A 340 5.23 -20.86 31.36
C ARG A 340 5.10 -22.19 30.65
N TYR A 341 6.02 -23.10 30.93
CA TYR A 341 5.86 -24.49 30.53
C TYR A 341 5.98 -25.38 31.76
N THR A 342 5.14 -26.41 31.75
CA THR A 342 5.18 -27.50 32.70
C THR A 342 5.60 -28.72 31.91
N LEU A 343 6.68 -29.38 32.32
CA LEU A 343 7.05 -30.65 31.72
C LEU A 343 5.95 -31.67 32.08
N THR A 344 5.13 -32.04 31.10
CA THR A 344 4.03 -33.01 31.27
C THR A 344 4.53 -34.45 31.36
N ARG A 345 5.80 -34.67 31.02
CA ARG A 345 6.49 -35.93 31.23
C ARG A 345 7.84 -35.63 31.89
N PRO A 346 8.24 -36.34 32.96
CA PRO A 346 9.65 -36.37 33.33
C PRO A 346 10.45 -36.78 32.09
N PHE A 347 11.67 -36.26 31.92
CA PHE A 347 12.54 -36.58 30.79
C PHE A 347 12.44 -38.08 30.43
N ASP A 348 12.36 -38.41 29.14
CA ASP A 348 12.56 -39.77 28.67
C ASP A 348 14.03 -40.12 28.92
N PHE A 349 14.34 -40.51 30.15
CA PHE A 349 15.67 -40.92 30.58
C PHE A 349 16.00 -42.31 30.04
N SER A 350 15.73 -42.61 28.76
CA SER A 350 16.09 -43.90 28.19
C SER A 350 17.53 -43.90 27.67
N PRO A 351 18.47 -44.56 28.37
CA PRO A 351 19.33 -45.53 27.73
C PRO A 351 18.61 -46.88 27.82
N LYS A 352 18.25 -47.47 26.67
CA LYS A 352 17.59 -48.79 26.63
C LYS A 352 18.47 -49.93 27.13
N SER A 353 19.74 -49.66 27.46
CA SER A 353 20.64 -50.60 28.11
C SER A 353 21.85 -49.87 28.70
N ILE A 354 22.50 -50.50 29.68
CA ILE A 354 23.84 -50.13 30.12
C ILE A 354 24.76 -51.30 29.79
N THR A 355 25.88 -51.00 29.12
CA THR A 355 26.91 -52.00 28.84
C THR A 355 28.02 -51.87 29.87
N LEU A 356 28.15 -52.88 30.73
CA LEU A 356 29.23 -52.97 31.72
C LEU A 356 29.97 -54.28 31.46
N ILE A 357 31.28 -54.21 31.17
CA ILE A 357 32.14 -55.40 30.98
C ILE A 357 31.53 -56.38 29.95
N ASN A 358 31.24 -55.91 28.74
CA ASN A 358 30.65 -56.70 27.64
C ASN A 358 29.29 -57.38 27.91
N MET A 359 28.57 -57.00 28.96
CA MET A 359 27.19 -57.44 29.19
C MET A 359 26.22 -56.26 29.09
N THR A 360 25.16 -56.45 28.30
CA THR A 360 24.09 -55.47 28.09
C THR A 360 22.93 -55.80 29.03
N TYR A 361 22.71 -54.97 30.05
CA TYR A 361 21.59 -55.17 30.98
C TYR A 361 20.41 -54.25 30.62
N ASN A 362 19.24 -54.85 30.40
CA ASN A 362 18.00 -54.13 30.12
C ASN A 362 17.25 -53.89 31.44
N ILE A 363 17.08 -52.62 31.81
CA ILE A 363 16.33 -52.25 33.01
C ILE A 363 14.84 -52.14 32.63
N PRO A 364 13.92 -52.86 33.29
CA PRO A 364 12.48 -52.70 33.08
C PRO A 364 12.07 -51.24 33.31
N THR A 365 11.24 -50.69 32.41
CA THR A 365 10.80 -49.28 32.44
C THR A 365 10.14 -48.87 33.76
N THR A 366 9.48 -49.81 34.45
CA THR A 366 8.82 -49.58 35.75
C THR A 366 9.79 -49.42 36.92
N LEU A 367 11.05 -49.88 36.78
CA LEU A 367 12.07 -49.85 37.85
C LEU A 367 13.16 -48.81 37.61
N PHE A 368 13.13 -48.11 36.47
CA PHE A 368 14.22 -47.22 36.05
C PHE A 368 14.39 -46.00 36.97
N LEU A 369 13.30 -45.34 37.37
CA LEU A 369 13.36 -44.18 38.27
C LEU A 369 13.84 -44.57 39.69
N PRO A 370 13.29 -45.62 40.35
CA PRO A 370 13.85 -46.13 41.60
C PRO A 370 15.33 -46.51 41.48
N TRP A 371 15.73 -47.10 40.35
CA TRP A 371 17.11 -47.49 40.08
C TRP A 371 18.05 -46.28 39.98
N GLN A 372 17.67 -45.22 39.25
CA GLN A 372 18.44 -43.97 39.14
C GLN A 372 18.58 -43.26 40.49
N ILE A 373 17.50 -43.17 41.26
CA ILE A 373 17.54 -42.60 42.61
C ILE A 373 18.48 -43.42 43.49
N SER A 374 18.38 -44.74 43.46
CA SER A 374 19.25 -45.63 44.23
C SER A 374 20.72 -45.49 43.82
N LEU A 375 21.00 -45.38 42.52
CA LEU A 375 22.36 -45.18 42.00
C LEU A 375 22.92 -43.82 42.42
N ALA A 376 22.14 -42.74 42.32
CA ALA A 376 22.55 -41.40 42.73
C ALA A 376 22.82 -41.34 44.24
N VAL A 377 21.99 -42.00 45.05
CA VAL A 377 22.22 -42.16 46.49
C VAL A 377 23.49 -42.96 46.74
N LEU A 378 23.71 -44.07 46.03
CA LEU A 378 24.91 -44.91 46.18
C LEU A 378 26.19 -44.16 45.82
N ILE A 379 26.20 -43.41 44.71
CA ILE A 379 27.33 -42.57 44.28
C ILE A 379 27.59 -41.48 45.32
N SER A 380 26.54 -40.83 45.81
CA SER A 380 26.68 -39.81 46.85
C SER A 380 27.25 -40.40 48.14
N LEU A 381 26.78 -41.58 48.55
CA LEU A 381 27.26 -42.29 49.74
C LEU A 381 28.72 -42.70 49.58
N THR A 382 29.13 -43.20 48.40
CA THR A 382 30.52 -43.57 48.11
C THR A 382 31.45 -42.37 48.09
N LEU A 383 31.02 -41.23 47.53
CA LEU A 383 31.79 -39.99 47.58
C LEU A 383 31.94 -39.47 49.02
N ILE A 384 30.86 -39.49 49.81
CA ILE A 384 30.89 -39.07 51.22
C ILE A 384 31.81 -39.97 52.04
N THR A 385 31.64 -41.29 51.94
CA THR A 385 32.46 -42.27 52.68
C THR A 385 33.92 -42.24 52.24
N GLY A 386 34.20 -42.09 50.93
CA GLY A 386 35.54 -41.93 50.41
C GLY A 386 36.22 -40.64 50.91
N SER A 387 35.47 -39.52 50.94
CA SER A 387 35.94 -38.27 51.53
C SER A 387 36.26 -38.43 53.02
N LEU A 388 35.36 -39.08 53.77
CA LEU A 388 35.56 -39.36 55.20
C LEU A 388 36.79 -40.24 55.44
N TYR A 389 36.96 -41.31 54.64
CA TYR A 389 38.12 -42.19 54.72
C TYR A 389 39.43 -41.44 54.43
N LEU A 390 39.45 -40.57 53.42
CA LEU A 390 40.62 -39.73 53.11
C LEU A 390 40.93 -38.75 54.25
N GLN A 391 39.91 -38.18 54.90
CA GLN A 391 40.10 -37.34 56.08
C GLN A 391 40.69 -38.13 57.26
N ILE A 392 40.16 -39.32 57.57
CA ILE A 392 40.67 -40.20 58.63
C ILE A 392 42.10 -40.65 58.34
N LYS A 393 42.42 -41.05 57.10
CA LYS A 393 43.77 -41.44 56.68
C LYS A 393 44.76 -40.29 56.80
N ARG A 394 44.37 -39.06 56.41
CA ARG A 394 45.18 -37.85 56.63
C ARG A 394 45.42 -37.59 58.12
N PHE A 395 44.43 -37.84 58.97
CA PHE A 395 44.56 -37.69 60.42
C PHE A 395 45.52 -38.74 61.01
N SER A 396 45.43 -40.00 60.61
CA SER A 396 46.34 -41.07 61.06
C SER A 396 47.81 -40.84 60.66
N ARG A 397 48.07 -40.31 59.45
CA ARG A 397 49.43 -39.95 59.00
C ARG A 397 50.04 -38.80 59.80
N ARG A 398 49.22 -37.88 60.33
CA ARG A 398 49.71 -36.81 61.22
C ARG A 398 50.09 -37.32 62.62
N LEU A 399 49.51 -38.42 63.07
CA LEU A 399 49.84 -39.04 64.36
C LEU A 399 51.16 -39.84 64.31
N HIS A 400 51.49 -40.49 63.19
CA HIS A 400 52.78 -41.19 63.02
C HIS A 400 53.98 -40.27 62.79
N HIS A 401 53.78 -38.97 62.55
CA HIS A 401 54.89 -38.01 62.42
C HIS A 401 55.24 -37.30 63.75
N LYS A 402 54.62 -37.70 64.86
CA LYS A 402 54.78 -37.12 66.20
C LYS A 402 55.46 -38.06 67.21
N HIS A 403 56.04 -39.17 66.76
CA HIS A 403 56.91 -40.02 67.58
C HIS A 403 58.33 -40.00 67.04
#